data_AF-A0A938GVX5-F1
#
_entry.id   AF-A0A938GVX5-F1
#
_cell.length_a   1.000
_cell.length_b   1.000
_cell.length_c   1.000
_cell.angle_alpha   90.00
_cell.angle_beta   90.00
_cell.angle_gamma   90.00
#
_symmetry.space_group_name_H-M   'P 1'
#
loop_
_entity.id
_entity.type
_entity.pdbx_description
1 polymer ?
#
loop_
_entity_poly.entity_id
_entity_poly.type
_entity_poly.pdbx_seq_one_letter_code
_entity_poly.pdbx_strand_id
1 'polypeptide(L)'
;MRLLSFLAEVEKALVAESPAIDGGAWGSARMVNFHQGLARLNLSPRTGNDFPGGTVFIQAFAIADGSQCLKATLSWNGSEAARAIAVYTTPQINWKLEASRVATAWLEGAPAEVAAIPLSEPLQPLVAAIG
;
A
#
# COMPACT_ATOMS: atom_id res chain seq x y z
N MET A 1 9.48 -15.12 7.37
CA MET A 1 9.86 -14.93 5.95
C MET A 1 10.82 -13.75 5.85
N ARG A 2 11.81 -13.76 4.94
CA ARG A 2 12.76 -12.63 4.79
C ARG A 2 12.11 -11.48 4.00
N LEU A 3 12.35 -10.24 4.42
CA LEU A 3 11.75 -9.02 3.85
C LEU A 3 11.90 -8.92 2.32
N LEU A 4 13.12 -9.15 1.80
CA LEU A 4 13.39 -9.14 0.36
C LEU A 4 12.60 -10.22 -0.39
N SER A 5 12.41 -11.40 0.20
CA SER A 5 11.63 -12.47 -0.41
C SER A 5 10.16 -12.07 -0.53
N PHE A 6 9.59 -11.41 0.48
CA PHE A 6 8.22 -10.91 0.41
C PHE A 6 8.07 -9.82 -0.67
N LEU A 7 8.98 -8.85 -0.73
CA LEU A 7 8.98 -7.83 -1.78
C LEU A 7 9.07 -8.45 -3.20
N ALA A 8 9.88 -9.49 -3.37
CA ALA A 8 10.02 -10.18 -4.64
C ALA A 8 8.73 -10.95 -5.04
N GLU A 9 8.02 -11.54 -4.08
CA GLU A 9 6.73 -12.18 -4.36
C GLU A 9 5.64 -11.15 -4.71
N VAL A 10 5.64 -9.97 -4.06
CA VAL A 10 4.74 -8.87 -4.43
C VAL A 10 5.00 -8.43 -5.87
N GLU A 11 6.27 -8.24 -6.25
CA GLU A 11 6.60 -7.85 -7.63
C GLU A 11 6.20 -8.92 -8.66
N LYS A 12 6.43 -10.20 -8.37
CA LYS A 12 5.99 -11.28 -9.26
C LYS A 12 4.47 -11.29 -9.44
N ALA A 13 3.72 -11.10 -8.36
CA ALA A 13 2.26 -11.01 -8.42
C ALA A 13 1.81 -9.79 -9.26
N LEU A 14 2.44 -8.63 -9.09
CA LEU A 14 2.18 -7.44 -9.89
C LEU A 14 2.43 -7.65 -11.39
N VAL A 15 3.49 -8.35 -11.76
CA VAL A 15 3.79 -8.68 -13.16
C VAL A 15 2.78 -9.69 -13.70
N ALA A 16 2.41 -10.70 -12.92
CA ALA A 16 1.47 -11.75 -13.34
C ALA A 16 0.03 -11.24 -13.51
N GLU A 17 -0.41 -10.32 -12.65
CA GLU A 17 -1.75 -9.73 -12.67
C GLU A 17 -1.80 -8.43 -13.51
N SER A 18 -0.71 -8.10 -14.21
CA SER A 18 -0.63 -6.88 -15.02
C SER A 18 -1.54 -6.96 -16.27
N PRO A 19 -2.28 -5.89 -16.59
CA PRO A 19 -3.12 -5.84 -17.79
C PRO A 19 -2.35 -5.66 -19.11
N ALA A 20 -1.03 -5.42 -19.07
CA ALA A 20 -0.22 -5.22 -20.28
C ALA A 20 0.36 -6.53 -20.84
N ILE A 21 0.46 -6.62 -22.17
CA ILE A 21 1.11 -7.73 -22.89
C ILE A 21 2.64 -7.53 -22.84
N ASP A 22 3.39 -8.62 -22.75
CA ASP A 22 4.87 -8.68 -22.75
C ASP A 22 5.60 -8.02 -21.55
N GLY A 23 5.70 -8.79 -20.46
CA GLY A 23 6.63 -8.49 -19.36
C GLY A 23 6.16 -7.44 -18.36
N GLY A 24 4.88 -7.03 -18.43
CA GLY A 24 4.19 -6.21 -17.44
C GLY A 24 4.18 -4.70 -17.73
N ALA A 25 3.21 -4.01 -17.14
CA ALA A 25 2.96 -2.57 -17.33
C ALA A 25 4.00 -1.66 -16.66
N TRP A 26 4.85 -2.17 -15.76
CA TRP A 26 5.79 -1.33 -15.03
C TRP A 26 7.24 -1.83 -15.18
N GLY A 27 8.17 -0.88 -15.22
CA GLY A 27 9.55 -1.11 -14.82
C GLY A 27 9.64 -1.06 -13.30
N SER A 28 10.43 -1.96 -12.71
CA SER A 28 10.58 -2.08 -11.26
C SER A 28 12.01 -1.74 -10.81
N ALA A 29 12.13 -1.05 -9.68
CA ALA A 29 13.40 -0.84 -8.99
C ALA A 29 13.25 -1.11 -7.49
N ARG A 30 14.08 -1.99 -6.96
CA ARG A 30 14.06 -2.40 -5.54
C ARG A 30 15.12 -1.65 -4.73
N MET A 31 14.77 -1.28 -3.50
CA MET A 31 15.71 -0.81 -2.49
C MET A 31 15.40 -1.51 -1.17
N VAL A 32 16.42 -1.97 -0.45
CA VAL A 32 16.24 -2.68 0.82
C VAL A 32 17.27 -2.18 1.83
N ASN A 33 16.82 -1.88 3.04
CA ASN A 33 17.64 -1.63 4.21
C ASN A 33 17.35 -2.69 5.28
N PHE A 34 18.22 -3.68 5.37
CA PHE A 34 18.05 -4.80 6.32
C PHE A 34 18.19 -4.38 7.77
N HIS A 35 19.03 -3.38 8.07
CA HIS A 35 19.23 -2.89 9.44
C HIS A 35 17.98 -2.19 9.98
N GLN A 36 17.25 -1.49 9.12
CA GLN A 36 16.03 -0.79 9.50
C GLN A 36 14.75 -1.60 9.22
N GLY A 37 14.87 -2.79 8.64
CA GLY A 37 13.71 -3.60 8.25
C GLY A 37 12.85 -2.94 7.17
N LEU A 38 13.45 -2.14 6.28
CA LEU A 38 12.72 -1.38 5.26
C LEU A 38 12.99 -1.97 3.87
N ALA A 39 11.96 -2.02 3.05
CA ALA A 39 12.05 -2.37 1.65
C ALA A 39 11.13 -1.48 0.83
N ARG A 40 11.55 -1.15 -0.39
CA ARG A 40 10.80 -0.32 -1.31
C ARG A 40 10.87 -0.93 -2.70
N LEU A 41 9.73 -0.99 -3.36
CA LEU A 41 9.59 -1.30 -4.77
C LEU A 41 9.02 -0.06 -5.45
N ASN A 42 9.82 0.60 -6.28
CA ASN A 42 9.35 1.68 -7.14
C ASN A 42 8.86 1.09 -8.45
N LEU A 43 7.70 1.54 -8.90
CA LEU A 43 7.04 1.12 -10.13
C LEU A 43 6.94 2.34 -11.04
N SER A 44 7.59 2.27 -12.19
CA SER A 44 7.54 3.32 -13.20
C SER A 44 6.81 2.78 -14.43
N PRO A 45 5.84 3.52 -14.99
CA PRO A 45 5.20 3.10 -16.24
C PRO A 45 6.26 2.91 -17.32
N ARG A 46 6.10 1.84 -18.12
CA ARG A 46 6.95 1.64 -19.28
C ARG A 46 6.52 2.57 -20.40
N THR A 47 7.46 2.90 -21.29
CA THR A 47 7.16 3.75 -22.43
C THR A 47 6.01 3.16 -23.26
N GLY A 48 5.00 3.99 -23.56
CA GLY A 48 3.84 3.57 -24.33
C GLY A 48 2.68 3.02 -23.51
N ASN A 49 2.71 3.13 -22.17
CA ASN A 49 1.55 2.85 -21.35
C ASN A 49 1.18 4.02 -20.42
N ASP A 50 -0.13 4.16 -20.19
CA ASP A 50 -0.71 5.24 -19.39
C ASP A 50 -1.01 4.80 -17.94
N PHE A 51 -0.36 3.73 -17.48
CA PHE A 51 -0.56 3.26 -16.11
C PHE A 51 0.09 4.21 -15.10
N PRO A 52 -0.53 4.44 -13.93
CA PRO A 52 0.10 5.25 -12.90
C PRO A 52 1.35 4.54 -12.38
N GLY A 53 2.43 5.29 -12.22
CA GLY A 53 3.58 4.86 -11.43
C GLY A 53 3.27 4.92 -9.93
N GLY A 54 4.23 4.48 -9.11
CA GLY A 54 4.12 4.62 -7.68
C GLY A 54 5.09 3.77 -6.91
N THR A 55 4.77 3.51 -5.65
CA THR A 55 5.67 2.85 -4.71
C THR A 55 4.90 1.87 -3.83
N VAL A 56 5.48 0.68 -3.66
CA VAL A 56 5.15 -0.26 -2.58
C VAL A 56 6.26 -0.20 -1.55
N PHE A 57 5.97 0.33 -0.37
CA PHE A 57 6.91 0.43 0.74
C PHE A 57 6.56 -0.60 1.82
N ILE A 58 7.53 -1.38 2.27
CA ILE A 58 7.34 -2.45 3.25
C ILE A 58 8.24 -2.19 4.45
N GLN A 59 7.63 -2.15 5.64
CA GLN A 59 8.32 -2.04 6.91
C GLN A 59 8.09 -3.30 7.74
N ALA A 60 9.18 -3.93 8.19
CA ALA A 60 9.15 -5.05 9.12
C ALA A 60 9.39 -4.55 10.54
N PHE A 61 8.57 -5.02 11.48
CA PHE A 61 8.75 -4.74 12.90
C PHE A 61 8.30 -5.94 13.73
N ALA A 62 8.85 -6.06 14.95
CA ALA A 62 8.38 -7.03 15.93
C ALA A 62 7.21 -6.44 16.72
N ILE A 63 6.19 -7.26 16.98
CA ILE A 63 5.07 -6.91 17.86
C ILE A 63 5.29 -7.50 19.27
N ALA A 64 4.46 -7.11 20.23
CA ALA A 64 4.69 -7.36 21.66
C ALA A 64 4.77 -8.85 22.05
N ASP A 65 4.15 -9.73 21.25
CA ASP A 65 4.20 -11.19 21.41
C ASP A 65 5.48 -11.82 20.81
N GLY A 66 6.40 -11.01 20.28
CA GLY A 66 7.62 -11.45 19.60
C GLY A 66 7.42 -11.86 18.14
N SER A 67 6.18 -11.84 17.64
CA SER A 67 5.89 -12.16 16.25
C SER A 67 6.34 -11.03 15.32
N GLN A 68 6.63 -11.38 14.06
CA GLN A 68 6.97 -10.39 13.04
C GLN A 68 5.70 -9.86 12.35
N CYS A 69 5.61 -8.55 12.15
CA CYS A 69 4.59 -7.92 11.32
C CYS A 69 5.25 -7.18 10.16
N LEU A 70 4.62 -7.25 8.99
CA LEU A 70 4.97 -6.40 7.85
C LEU A 70 3.84 -5.40 7.62
N LYS A 71 4.19 -4.13 7.47
CA LYS A 71 3.28 -3.10 6.99
C LYS A 71 3.67 -2.72 5.58
N ALA A 72 2.78 -2.97 4.62
CA ALA A 72 2.89 -2.47 3.27
C ALA A 72 2.13 -1.14 3.15
N THR A 73 2.79 -0.08 2.71
CA THR A 73 2.21 1.21 2.36
C THR A 73 2.30 1.39 0.85
N LEU A 74 1.16 1.63 0.24
CA LEU A 74 0.95 1.79 -1.19
C LEU A 74 0.72 3.25 -1.52
N SER A 75 1.44 3.82 -2.49
CA SER A 75 1.26 5.21 -2.92
C SER A 75 1.41 5.36 -4.44
N TRP A 76 0.42 5.97 -5.10
CA TRP A 76 0.34 6.16 -6.55
C TRP A 76 0.74 7.58 -6.95
N ASN A 77 1.48 7.70 -8.03
CA ASN A 77 1.84 9.01 -8.58
C ASN A 77 0.57 9.74 -9.02
N GLY A 78 0.44 11.01 -8.65
CA GLY A 78 -0.76 11.81 -8.93
C GLY A 78 -1.91 11.60 -7.93
N SER A 79 -1.71 10.82 -6.86
CA SER A 79 -2.64 10.72 -5.74
C SER A 79 -1.92 11.06 -4.42
N GLU A 80 -2.55 11.85 -3.57
CA GLU A 80 -2.08 12.08 -2.20
C GLU A 80 -2.51 10.97 -1.24
N ALA A 81 -3.44 10.12 -1.66
CA ALA A 81 -3.94 9.03 -0.85
C ALA A 81 -2.96 7.85 -0.84
N ALA A 82 -2.73 7.30 0.36
CA ALA A 82 -1.94 6.10 0.56
C ALA A 82 -2.79 5.01 1.20
N ARG A 83 -2.57 3.76 0.78
CA ARG A 83 -3.24 2.59 1.36
C ARG A 83 -2.26 1.78 2.17
N ALA A 84 -2.56 1.54 3.44
CA ALA A 84 -1.75 0.70 4.32
C ALA A 84 -2.38 -0.67 4.51
N ILE A 85 -1.57 -1.72 4.39
CA ILE A 85 -1.96 -3.12 4.57
C ILE A 85 -1.00 -3.76 5.58
N ALA A 86 -1.54 -4.25 6.69
CA ALA A 86 -0.78 -5.03 7.65
C ALA A 86 -0.84 -6.52 7.29
N VAL A 87 0.30 -7.20 7.44
CA VAL A 87 0.49 -8.63 7.23
C VAL A 87 1.13 -9.20 8.50
N TYR A 88 0.35 -9.96 9.26
CA TYR A 88 0.77 -10.51 10.54
C TYR A 88 1.29 -11.93 10.37
N THR A 89 2.47 -12.23 10.92
CA THR A 89 2.97 -13.60 10.91
C THR A 89 2.12 -14.46 11.83
N THR A 90 1.42 -15.43 11.26
CA THR A 90 0.73 -16.50 12.00
C THR A 90 1.35 -17.85 11.63
N PRO A 91 1.21 -18.90 12.45
CA PRO A 91 1.80 -20.21 12.13
C PRO A 91 1.32 -20.81 10.80
N GLN A 92 0.13 -20.42 10.34
CA GLN A 92 -0.51 -20.88 9.11
C GLN A 92 -0.43 -19.85 7.97
N ILE A 93 0.37 -18.79 8.10
CA ILE A 93 0.40 -17.72 7.10
C ILE A 93 0.87 -18.24 5.74
N ASN A 94 0.09 -17.95 4.71
CA ASN A 94 0.50 -18.13 3.32
C ASN A 94 1.07 -16.83 2.77
N TRP A 95 2.40 -16.71 2.82
CA TRP A 95 3.10 -15.51 2.38
C TRP A 95 2.89 -15.13 0.92
N LYS A 96 2.66 -16.12 0.04
CA LYS A 96 2.38 -15.86 -1.38
C LYS A 96 1.00 -15.25 -1.56
N LEU A 97 0.02 -15.74 -0.80
CA LEU A 97 -1.33 -15.19 -0.80
C LEU A 97 -1.35 -13.75 -0.28
N GLU A 98 -0.62 -13.49 0.81
CA GLU A 98 -0.48 -12.13 1.34
C GLU A 98 0.24 -11.19 0.36
N ALA A 99 1.26 -11.68 -0.35
CA ALA A 99 1.93 -10.90 -1.38
C ALA A 99 1.00 -10.58 -2.57
N SER A 100 0.21 -11.55 -3.02
CA SER A 100 -0.83 -11.34 -4.05
C SER A 100 -1.88 -10.35 -3.56
N ARG A 101 -2.35 -10.44 -2.31
CA ARG A 101 -3.27 -9.44 -1.72
C ARG A 101 -2.71 -8.01 -1.77
N VAL A 102 -1.43 -7.82 -1.48
CA VAL A 102 -0.77 -6.51 -1.62
C VAL A 102 -0.72 -6.06 -3.08
N ALA A 103 -0.39 -6.97 -4.01
CA ALA A 103 -0.35 -6.68 -5.44
C ALA A 103 -1.73 -6.33 -6.01
N THR A 104 -2.77 -7.10 -5.72
CA THR A 104 -4.15 -6.82 -6.12
C THR A 104 -4.60 -5.46 -5.58
N ALA A 105 -4.34 -5.17 -4.30
CA ALA A 105 -4.68 -3.88 -3.71
C ALA A 105 -3.94 -2.70 -4.34
N TRP A 106 -2.76 -2.93 -4.91
CA TRP A 106 -2.02 -1.95 -5.70
C TRP A 106 -2.67 -1.73 -7.08
N LEU A 107 -3.08 -2.81 -7.73
CA LEU A 107 -3.72 -2.81 -9.06
C LEU A 107 -5.14 -2.21 -9.04
N GLU A 108 -5.86 -2.32 -7.92
CA GLU A 108 -7.14 -1.64 -7.68
C GLU A 108 -7.04 -0.11 -7.76
N GLY A 109 -5.83 0.45 -7.60
CA GLY A 109 -5.57 1.87 -7.66
C GLY A 109 -5.69 2.59 -6.31
N ALA A 110 -5.43 3.90 -6.34
CA ALA A 110 -5.50 4.74 -5.15
C ALA A 110 -6.93 4.75 -4.58
N PRO A 111 -7.09 4.68 -3.24
CA PRO A 111 -8.42 4.80 -2.65
C PRO A 111 -9.01 6.16 -2.98
N ALA A 112 -10.32 6.18 -3.27
CA ALA A 112 -11.04 7.42 -3.52
C ALA A 112 -10.87 8.34 -2.29
N GLU A 113 -10.44 9.58 -2.54
CA GLU A 113 -10.32 10.60 -1.51
C GLU A 113 -11.70 10.77 -0.86
N VAL A 114 -11.83 10.33 0.39
CA VAL A 114 -13.07 10.53 1.14
C VAL A 114 -13.15 12.03 1.39
N ALA A 115 -13.89 12.73 0.55
CA ALA A 115 -14.25 14.12 0.79
C ALA A 115 -14.78 14.21 2.22
N ALA A 116 -14.04 14.89 3.09
CA ALA A 116 -14.46 15.13 4.45
C ALA A 116 -15.85 15.76 4.37
N ILE A 117 -16.87 15.09 4.93
CA ILE A 117 -18.19 15.69 5.08
C ILE A 117 -17.95 16.90 6.00
N PRO A 118 -18.09 18.15 5.52
CA PRO A 118 -17.97 19.28 6.43
C PRO A 118 -19.13 19.17 7.41
N LEU A 119 -18.81 18.93 8.68
CA LEU A 119 -19.75 19.00 9.79
C LEU A 119 -20.25 20.45 9.91
N SER A 120 -21.21 20.80 9.06
CA SER A 120 -21.83 22.12 9.02
C SER A 120 -23.04 22.11 9.94
N GLU A 121 -22.80 22.03 11.25
CA GLU A 121 -23.81 22.43 12.24
C GLU A 121 -23.50 23.87 12.66
N PRO A 122 -24.31 24.87 12.27
CA PRO A 122 -24.24 26.17 12.90
C PRO A 122 -24.78 26.02 14.33
N LEU A 123 -23.88 26.13 15.33
CA LEU A 123 -24.23 26.40 16.71
C LEU A 123 -25.07 27.69 16.75
N GLN A 124 -26.40 27.56 16.81
CA GLN A 124 -27.27 28.68 17.11
C GLN A 124 -27.03 29.10 18.57
N PRO A 125 -26.68 30.36 18.88
CA PRO A 125 -26.60 30.82 20.25
C PRO A 125 -28.01 30.87 20.85
N LEU A 126 -28.18 30.18 21.98
CA LEU A 126 -29.38 30.24 22.82
C LEU A 126 -29.52 31.66 23.37
N VAL A 127 -30.31 32.52 22.72
CA VAL A 127 -30.61 33.85 23.25
C VAL A 127 -31.49 33.66 24.48
N ALA A 128 -30.94 33.99 25.65
CA ALA A 128 -31.65 34.02 26.92
C ALA A 128 -32.83 35.00 26.84
N ALA A 129 -34.05 34.48 26.97
CA ALA A 129 -35.23 35.30 27.19
C ALA A 129 -35.29 35.70 28.68
N ILE A 130 -34.97 36.97 28.93
CA ILE A 130 -35.43 37.70 30.12
C ILE A 130 -36.65 38.52 29.68
N GLY A 131 -37.80 38.22 30.28
CA GLY A 131 -39.08 38.91 30.08
C GLY A 131 -40.14 38.32 30.98
#